data_AF-A0A6N8B2M2-F1
#
_entry.id   AF-A0A6N8B2M2-F1
#
_cell.length_a   1.000
_cell.length_b   1.000
_cell.length_c   1.000
_cell.angle_alpha   90.00
_cell.angle_beta   90.00
_cell.angle_gamma   90.00
#
_symmetry.space_group_name_H-M   'P 1'
#
loop_
_entity.id
_entity.type
_entity.pdbx_description
1 polymer ?
#
loop_
_entity_poly.entity_id
_entity_poly.type
_entity_poly.pdbx_seq_one_letter_code
_entity_poly.pdbx_strand_id
1 'polypeptide(L)'
;MPEQPEQNEVITLVDEEGQEHDFNVVDVLELEGSEYAILLPAKEDTEEAIILKFAKDDDENDILVDIEEDEEWEKVADAWEELVMKEGEES
;
A
#
# COMPACT_ATOMS: atom_id res chain seq x y z
N MET A 1 21.51 -8.26 -3.98
CA MET A 1 21.36 -6.81 -3.77
C MET A 1 19.87 -6.63 -3.60
N PRO A 2 19.37 -6.23 -2.42
CA PRO A 2 17.96 -5.89 -2.32
C PRO A 2 17.76 -4.55 -3.02
N GLU A 3 17.04 -4.58 -4.14
CA GLU A 3 16.49 -3.39 -4.79
C GLU A 3 15.38 -2.87 -3.86
N GLN A 4 15.54 -1.64 -3.36
CA GLN A 4 14.47 -0.95 -2.64
C GLN A 4 13.56 -0.32 -3.70
N PRO A 5 12.23 -0.52 -3.67
CA PRO A 5 11.35 0.04 -4.68
C PRO A 5 11.34 1.57 -4.59
N GLU A 6 11.68 2.23 -5.70
CA GLU A 6 11.53 3.67 -5.85
C GLU A 6 10.04 4.01 -6.03
N GLN A 7 9.58 5.15 -5.50
CA GLN A 7 8.19 5.61 -5.66
C GLN A 7 7.80 5.61 -7.15
N ASN A 8 6.64 5.01 -7.51
CA ASN A 8 6.19 4.65 -8.87
C ASN A 8 6.67 3.27 -9.40
N GLU A 9 7.00 2.32 -8.52
CA GLU A 9 7.29 0.95 -8.91
C GLU A 9 6.02 0.09 -9.01
N VAL A 10 5.91 -0.67 -10.11
CA VAL A 10 4.92 -1.75 -10.21
C VAL A 10 5.50 -2.96 -9.50
N ILE A 11 4.87 -3.35 -8.40
CA ILE A 11 5.18 -4.58 -7.67
C ILE A 11 4.25 -5.69 -8.15
N THR A 12 4.80 -6.90 -8.32
CA THR A 12 3.99 -8.09 -8.58
C THR A 12 3.80 -8.80 -7.25
N LEU A 13 2.56 -8.85 -6.77
CA LEU A 13 2.18 -9.61 -5.58
C LEU A 13 1.59 -10.94 -6.00
N VAL A 14 1.93 -11.98 -5.24
CA VAL A 14 1.36 -13.31 -5.42
C VAL A 14 0.33 -13.51 -4.34
N ASP A 15 -0.93 -13.65 -4.76
CA ASP A 15 -2.04 -13.86 -3.84
C ASP A 15 -2.04 -15.30 -3.26
N GLU A 16 -2.91 -15.60 -2.30
CA GLU A 16 -2.96 -16.93 -1.65
C GLU A 16 -3.24 -18.09 -2.62
N GLU A 17 -3.84 -17.79 -3.78
CA GLU A 17 -4.08 -18.76 -4.86
C GLU A 17 -2.85 -18.99 -5.76
N GLY A 18 -1.74 -18.30 -5.54
CA GLY A 18 -0.55 -18.34 -6.39
C GLY A 18 -0.69 -17.53 -7.68
N GLN A 19 -1.64 -16.58 -7.72
CA GLN A 19 -1.88 -15.72 -8.87
C GLN A 19 -1.03 -14.45 -8.76
N GLU A 20 -0.30 -14.13 -9.83
CA GLU A 20 0.50 -12.91 -9.94
C GLU A 20 -0.39 -11.73 -10.32
N HIS A 21 -0.56 -10.80 -9.38
CA HIS A 21 -1.25 -9.54 -9.57
C HIS A 21 -0.24 -8.39 -9.58
N ASP A 22 -0.29 -7.59 -10.64
CA ASP A 22 0.57 -6.41 -10.78
C ASP A 22 -0.12 -5.20 -10.15
N PHE A 23 0.53 -4.59 -9.18
CA PHE A 23 0.06 -3.42 -8.46
C PHE A 23 1.05 -2.28 -8.63
N ASN A 24 0.56 -1.08 -8.88
CA ASN A 24 1.37 0.12 -8.90
C ASN A 24 1.36 0.78 -7.52
N VAL A 25 2.53 0.97 -6.92
CA VAL A 25 2.66 1.74 -5.68
C VAL A 25 2.43 3.21 -6.00
N VAL A 26 1.33 3.75 -5.48
CA VAL A 26 0.95 5.16 -5.63
C VAL A 26 1.68 6.00 -4.58
N ASP A 27 1.60 5.57 -3.33
CA ASP A 27 2.17 6.28 -2.18
C ASP A 27 2.39 5.30 -1.00
N VAL A 28 3.22 5.67 -0.03
CA VAL A 28 3.50 4.86 1.17
C VAL A 28 3.40 5.75 2.41
N LEU A 29 2.52 5.37 3.32
CA LEU A 29 2.25 6.06 4.58
C LEU A 29 2.97 5.38 5.73
N GLU A 30 3.66 6.15 6.56
CA GLU A 30 4.22 5.66 7.83
C GLU A 30 3.34 6.14 8.99
N LEU A 31 2.67 5.21 9.68
CA LEU A 31 1.79 5.51 10.80
C LEU A 31 2.10 4.59 11.98
N GLU A 32 2.29 5.19 13.16
CA GLU A 32 2.55 4.48 14.42
C GLU A 32 3.71 3.45 14.36
N GLY A 33 4.67 3.65 13.44
CA GLY A 33 5.79 2.74 13.21
C GLY A 33 5.48 1.53 12.33
N SER A 34 4.31 1.53 11.67
CA SER A 34 3.94 0.61 10.60
C SER A 34 3.92 1.35 9.26
N GLU A 35 4.37 0.70 8.21
CA GLU A 35 4.34 1.25 6.85
C GLU A 35 3.12 0.69 6.11
N TYR A 36 2.43 1.53 5.35
CA TYR A 36 1.23 1.17 4.60
C TYR A 36 1.39 1.63 3.15
N ALA A 37 1.31 0.70 2.21
CA ALA A 37 1.40 0.99 0.79
C ALA A 37 0.00 1.16 0.19
N ILE A 38 -0.19 2.28 -0.53
CA ILE A 38 -1.36 2.50 -1.37
C ILE A 38 -1.03 1.95 -2.76
N LEU A 39 -1.79 0.96 -3.18
CA LEU A 39 -1.59 0.19 -4.39
C LEU A 39 -2.78 0.37 -5.33
N LEU A 40 -2.51 0.53 -6.63
CA LEU A 40 -3.54 0.47 -7.66
C LEU A 40 -3.31 -0.76 -8.54
N PRO A 41 -4.33 -1.61 -8.77
CA PRO A 41 -4.18 -2.75 -9.66
C PRO A 41 -3.85 -2.26 -11.08
N ALA A 42 -2.72 -2.68 -11.64
CA ALA A 42 -2.27 -2.24 -12.95
C ALA A 42 -3.01 -2.95 -14.11
N LYS A 43 -3.64 -4.10 -13.82
CA LYS A 43 -4.34 -4.95 -14.81
C LYS A 43 -5.85 -4.84 -14.78
N GLU A 44 -6.44 -4.37 -13.69
CA GLU A 44 -7.88 -4.13 -13.63
C GLU A 44 -8.15 -2.67 -14.00
N ASP A 45 -9.10 -2.44 -14.91
CA ASP A 45 -9.65 -1.11 -15.27
C ASP A 45 -10.49 -0.55 -14.11
N THR A 46 -10.02 -0.73 -12.88
CA THR A 46 -10.66 -0.32 -11.63
C THR A 46 -9.81 0.78 -11.01
N GLU A 47 -10.42 1.93 -10.79
CA GLU A 47 -9.81 3.06 -10.06
C GLU A 47 -9.83 2.82 -8.53
N GLU A 48 -9.98 1.56 -8.10
CA GLU A 48 -10.09 1.19 -6.69
C GLU A 48 -8.67 1.00 -6.12
N ALA A 49 -8.23 1.99 -5.35
CA ALA A 49 -6.97 1.91 -4.62
C ALA A 49 -7.13 0.98 -3.41
N ILE A 50 -6.15 0.12 -3.21
CA ILE A 50 -6.09 -0.85 -2.13
C ILE A 50 -4.95 -0.43 -1.21
N ILE A 51 -5.22 -0.39 0.09
CA ILE A 51 -4.22 -0.05 1.11
C ILE A 51 -3.78 -1.35 1.78
N LEU A 52 -2.50 -1.69 1.69
CA LEU A 52 -1.90 -2.84 2.36
C LEU A 52 -0.86 -2.39 3.38
N LYS A 53 -0.72 -3.13 4.47
CA LYS A 53 0.26 -2.88 5.53
C LYS A 53 1.51 -3.72 5.31
N PHE A 54 2.68 -3.13 5.48
CA PHE A 54 3.93 -3.87 5.59
C PHE A 54 3.97 -4.63 6.92
N ALA A 55 4.04 -5.95 6.81
CA ALA A 55 4.25 -6.86 7.92
C ALA A 55 5.50 -7.68 7.67
N LYS A 56 6.02 -8.30 8.73
CA LYS A 56 7.08 -9.31 8.62
C LYS A 56 6.46 -10.67 8.81
N ASP A 57 6.72 -11.57 7.86
CA ASP A 57 6.37 -12.97 8.01
C ASP A 57 7.33 -13.69 8.98
N ASP A 58 7.08 -14.98 9.28
CA ASP A 58 7.89 -15.82 10.18
C ASP A 58 9.35 -15.91 9.73
N ASP A 59 9.61 -15.69 8.44
CA ASP A 59 10.94 -15.74 7.80
C ASP A 59 11.64 -14.35 7.74
N GLU A 60 11.17 -13.37 8.53
CA GLU A 60 11.66 -11.96 8.59
C GLU A 60 11.58 -11.17 7.27
N ASN A 61 10.98 -11.75 6.23
CA ASN A 61 10.73 -11.10 4.94
C ASN A 61 9.60 -10.08 5.07
N ASP A 62 9.80 -8.93 4.44
CA ASP A 62 8.78 -7.89 4.33
C ASP A 62 7.68 -8.36 3.35
N ILE A 63 6.48 -8.51 3.87
CA ILE A 63 5.27 -8.88 3.14
C ILE A 63 4.23 -7.76 3.26
N LEU A 64 3.32 -7.70 2.30
CA LEU A 64 2.18 -6.79 2.34
C LEU A 64 0.94 -7.60 2.70
N VAL A 65 0.24 -7.19 3.76
CA VAL A 65 -0.98 -7.83 4.25
C VAL A 65 -2.14 -6.86 4.19
N ASP A 66 -3.35 -7.37 4.00
CA ASP A 66 -4.56 -6.57 4.11
C ASP A 66 -4.77 -6.09 5.56
N ILE A 67 -5.43 -4.94 5.68
CA ILE A 67 -5.78 -4.38 6.98
C ILE A 67 -7.09 -5.03 7.43
N GLU A 68 -6.99 -6.06 8.27
CA GLU A 68 -8.17 -6.73 8.86
C GLU A 68 -8.89 -5.87 9.93
N GLU A 69 -8.20 -4.89 10.52
CA GLU A 69 -8.72 -4.04 11.59
C GLU A 69 -9.32 -2.74 11.03
N ASP A 70 -10.66 -2.59 11.08
CA ASP A 70 -11.36 -1.39 10.60
C ASP A 70 -10.81 -0.09 11.20
N GLU A 71 -10.40 -0.11 12.48
CA GLU A 71 -9.79 1.06 13.15
C GLU A 71 -8.44 1.46 12.53
N GLU A 72 -7.62 0.50 12.12
CA GLU A 72 -6.37 0.78 11.41
C GLU A 72 -6.65 1.32 10.01
N TRP A 73 -7.63 0.74 9.31
CA TRP A 73 -7.99 1.16 7.97
C TRP A 73 -8.48 2.61 7.97
N GLU A 74 -9.38 2.98 8.89
CA GLU A 74 -9.85 4.37 9.00
C GLU A 74 -8.71 5.34 9.30
N LYS A 75 -7.75 4.99 10.16
CA LYS A 75 -6.59 5.86 10.43
C LYS A 75 -5.73 6.09 9.21
N VAL A 76 -5.48 5.05 8.42
CA VAL A 76 -4.60 5.15 7.24
C VAL A 76 -5.32 5.89 6.12
N ALA A 77 -6.60 5.63 5.94
CA ALA A 77 -7.45 6.36 5.00
C ALA A 77 -7.55 7.85 5.37
N ASP A 78 -7.73 8.18 6.65
CA ASP A 78 -7.77 9.56 7.15
C ASP A 78 -6.41 10.27 6.96
N ALA A 79 -5.30 9.59 7.26
CA ALA A 79 -3.97 10.13 7.00
C ALA A 79 -3.70 10.37 5.51
N TRP A 80 -4.13 9.45 4.64
CA TRP A 80 -4.05 9.62 3.19
C TRP A 80 -4.89 10.80 2.72
N GLU A 81 -6.15 10.89 3.16
CA GLU A 81 -7.06 11.97 2.83
C GLU A 81 -6.49 13.32 3.32
N GLU A 82 -5.95 13.40 4.53
CA GLU A 82 -5.31 14.60 5.05
C GLU A 82 -4.11 15.01 4.18
N LEU A 83 -3.25 14.07 3.77
CA LEU A 83 -2.11 14.36 2.90
C LEU A 83 -2.55 14.87 1.52
N VAL A 84 -3.52 14.20 0.90
CA VAL A 84 -4.08 14.58 -0.41
C VAL A 84 -4.80 15.93 -0.32
N MET A 85 -5.58 16.18 0.73
CA MET A 85 -6.28 17.45 0.95
C MET A 85 -5.31 18.60 1.25
N LYS A 86 -4.27 18.34 2.04
CA LYS A 86 -3.28 19.35 2.43
C LYS A 86 -2.41 19.80 1.26
N GLU A 87 -2.19 18.94 0.27
CA GLU A 87 -1.53 19.33 -0.98
C GLU A 87 -2.47 20.10 -1.94
N GLY A 88 -3.80 19.96 -1.77
CA GLY A 88 -4.81 20.68 -2.55
C GLY A 88 -5.18 22.09 -2.05
N GLU A 89 -4.71 22.50 -0.87
CA GLU A 89 -5.08 23.79 -0.23
C GLU A 89 -4.08 24.94 -0.44
N GLU A 90 -3.04 24.77 -1.28
CA GLU A 90 -2.26 25.89 -1.82
C GLU A 90 -2.64 26.17 -3.28
N SER A 91 -3.70 26.95 -3.51
CA SER A 91 -3.99 27.61 -4.80
C SER A 91 -4.73 28.93 -4.62
#